data_AF-A0A7W0J311-F1
#
_entry.id   AF-A0A7W0J311-F1
#
_cell.length_a   1.000
_cell.length_b   1.000
_cell.length_c   1.000
_cell.angle_alpha   90.00
_cell.angle_beta   90.00
_cell.angle_gamma   90.00
#
_symmetry.space_group_name_H-M   'P 1'
#
loop_
_entity.id
_entity.type
_entity.pdbx_description
1 polymer ?
#
loop_
_entity_poly.entity_id
_entity_poly.type
_entity_poly.pdbx_seq_one_letter_code
_entity_poly.pdbx_strand_id
1 'polypeptide(L)'
;MAFTTFDTSKPAGTDDPSAGDDRIRELKAAIQERLAVDHYMPASGTTFDNADTGEHKKVTLRQQTSAPVPGTDKGALYTLEASSIAELHFKDEGNYIKQLTVRDTVNAKQCLNIEAKDIEKAGTAIVDDVTIEQTAGKLNVKNAGISATKLATNAVTADKLASDAVVNASVAAGAAIALSKLAAGSARIAVGKYTGDGGSAHSITTTDGATAIGFQPIFLVIWYQSSGAGAAIVFKTNQDGAYTKISGGDAHYLTGIVTSLDADGFTLNTSGYANGNGITYTFIAFGVNA
;
A
#
# COMPACT_ATOMS: atom_id res chain seq x y z
N MET A 1 11.81 -73.53 5.27
CA MET A 1 11.48 -73.19 6.67
C MET A 1 12.43 -72.07 7.04
N ALA A 2 11.93 -70.89 7.41
CA ALA A 2 12.78 -69.77 7.80
C ALA A 2 13.60 -70.19 9.04
N PHE A 3 14.91 -70.40 8.88
CA PHE A 3 15.80 -70.65 9.99
C PHE A 3 16.00 -69.31 10.73
N THR A 4 15.19 -69.05 11.74
CA THR A 4 15.20 -67.79 12.50
C THR A 4 16.38 -67.67 13.45
N THR A 5 17.13 -68.76 13.68
CA THR A 5 18.20 -68.84 14.68
C THR A 5 19.53 -69.19 14.04
N PHE A 6 20.56 -68.38 14.29
CA PHE A 6 21.96 -68.76 14.05
C PHE A 6 22.46 -69.49 15.29
N ASP A 7 22.60 -70.81 15.19
CA ASP A 7 23.12 -71.63 16.28
C ASP A 7 24.64 -71.74 16.15
N THR A 8 25.36 -71.02 17.01
CA THR A 8 26.83 -71.03 17.03
C THR A 8 27.40 -72.33 17.61
N SER A 9 26.56 -73.22 18.16
CA SER A 9 26.99 -74.53 18.66
C SER A 9 27.05 -75.60 17.56
N LYS A 10 26.66 -75.25 16.32
CA LYS A 10 26.65 -76.15 15.16
C LYS A 10 27.63 -75.67 14.07
N PRO A 11 28.34 -76.60 13.38
CA PRO A 11 28.38 -78.04 13.62
C PRO A 11 29.13 -78.38 14.92
N ALA A 12 28.60 -79.32 15.69
CA ALA A 12 29.29 -79.90 16.83
C ALA A 12 30.28 -80.97 16.36
N GLY A 13 31.32 -81.25 17.15
CA GLY A 13 32.28 -82.32 16.83
C GLY A 13 31.68 -83.73 16.74
N THR A 14 30.44 -83.92 17.20
CA THR A 14 29.66 -85.16 17.10
C THR A 14 28.73 -85.21 15.88
N ASP A 15 28.61 -84.13 15.11
CA ASP A 15 27.76 -84.11 13.92
C ASP A 15 28.43 -84.89 12.78
N ASP A 16 27.63 -85.56 11.95
CA ASP A 16 28.11 -86.35 10.82
C ASP A 16 28.85 -85.44 9.81
N PRO A 17 30.13 -85.69 9.52
CA PRO A 17 30.88 -84.92 8.53
C PRO A 17 30.23 -84.91 7.14
N SER A 18 29.48 -85.96 6.78
CA SER A 18 28.81 -86.06 5.48
C SER A 18 27.64 -85.08 5.32
N ALA A 19 27.09 -84.53 6.41
CA ALA A 19 26.04 -83.50 6.36
C ALA A 19 26.60 -82.08 6.10
N GLY A 20 27.92 -81.92 5.95
CA GLY A 20 28.57 -80.62 5.82
C GLY A 20 28.13 -79.83 4.58
N ASP A 21 27.86 -80.49 3.47
CA ASP A 21 27.42 -79.83 2.23
C ASP A 21 25.98 -79.29 2.35
N ASP A 22 25.08 -80.05 2.98
CA ASP A 22 23.74 -79.60 3.35
C ASP A 22 23.81 -78.38 4.27
N ARG A 23 24.66 -78.41 5.31
CA ARG A 23 24.83 -77.27 6.22
C ARG A 23 25.36 -76.02 5.53
N ILE A 24 26.27 -76.17 4.57
CA ILE A 24 26.76 -75.04 3.78
C ILE A 24 25.65 -74.48 2.87
N ARG A 25 24.85 -75.33 2.24
CA ARG A 25 23.71 -74.89 1.42
C ARG A 25 22.64 -74.19 2.27
N GLU A 26 22.34 -74.72 3.45
CA GLU A 26 21.43 -74.10 4.43
C GLU A 26 21.94 -72.73 4.90
N LEU A 27 23.22 -72.63 5.24
CA LEU A 27 23.83 -71.36 5.66
C LEU A 27 23.73 -70.29 4.58
N LYS A 28 24.02 -70.65 3.32
CA LYS A 28 23.89 -69.74 2.17
C LYS A 28 22.47 -69.22 1.99
N ALA A 29 21.47 -70.11 2.10
CA ALA A 29 20.06 -69.73 2.05
C ALA A 29 19.67 -68.81 3.22
N ALA A 30 20.09 -69.16 4.44
CA ALA A 30 19.81 -68.36 5.63
C ALA A 30 20.45 -66.96 5.60
N ILE A 31 21.65 -66.81 5.04
CA ILE A 31 22.30 -65.50 4.83
C ILE A 31 21.52 -64.70 3.80
N GLN A 32 21.15 -65.33 2.68
CA GLN A 32 20.41 -64.65 1.61
C GLN A 32 19.05 -64.15 2.09
N GLU A 33 18.27 -64.96 2.80
CA GLU A 33 16.97 -64.57 3.34
C GLU A 33 17.07 -63.34 4.26
N ARG A 34 18.14 -63.26 5.06
CA ARG A 34 18.39 -62.14 5.98
C ARG A 34 18.86 -60.88 5.27
N LEU A 35 19.80 -61.02 4.33
CA LEU A 35 20.25 -59.87 3.54
C LEU A 35 19.10 -59.34 2.69
N ALA A 36 18.25 -60.21 2.15
CA ALA A 36 17.09 -59.87 1.33
C ALA A 36 16.02 -59.04 2.05
N VAL A 37 16.07 -58.92 3.39
CA VAL A 37 15.14 -58.08 4.17
C VAL A 37 15.23 -56.62 3.76
N ASP A 38 16.46 -56.10 3.64
CA ASP A 38 16.75 -54.71 3.27
C ASP A 38 17.49 -54.60 1.94
N HIS A 39 18.16 -55.67 1.48
CA HIS A 39 18.92 -55.69 0.24
C HIS A 39 18.17 -56.38 -0.93
N TYR A 40 18.59 -56.04 -2.14
CA TYR A 40 18.17 -56.67 -3.38
C TYR A 40 19.00 -57.94 -3.60
N MET A 41 18.36 -59.09 -3.46
CA MET A 41 18.98 -60.42 -3.54
C MET A 41 18.09 -61.39 -4.35
N PRO A 42 17.78 -61.11 -5.63
CA PRO A 42 16.93 -61.99 -6.44
C PRO A 42 17.65 -63.29 -6.79
N ALA A 43 16.94 -64.42 -6.68
CA ALA A 43 17.46 -65.70 -7.16
C ALA A 43 17.28 -65.83 -8.68
N SER A 44 18.30 -66.33 -9.37
CA SER A 44 18.24 -66.80 -10.75
C SER A 44 18.51 -68.31 -10.76
N GLY A 45 17.47 -69.12 -10.63
CA GLY A 45 17.64 -70.55 -10.37
C GLY A 45 18.36 -70.80 -9.05
N THR A 46 19.58 -71.33 -9.09
CA THR A 46 20.43 -71.61 -7.91
C THR A 46 21.52 -70.57 -7.68
N THR A 47 21.60 -69.51 -8.50
CA THR A 47 22.59 -68.43 -8.38
C THR A 47 21.94 -67.10 -7.97
N PHE A 48 22.74 -66.20 -7.43
CA PHE A 48 22.36 -64.84 -7.04
C PHE A 48 23.33 -63.88 -7.73
N ASP A 49 23.24 -63.81 -9.06
CA ASP A 49 24.23 -63.20 -9.96
C ASP A 49 23.69 -61.97 -10.71
N ASN A 50 22.56 -61.41 -10.26
CA ASN A 50 22.05 -60.17 -10.80
C ASN A 50 23.06 -59.03 -10.54
N ALA A 51 23.25 -58.12 -11.49
CA ALA A 51 24.18 -57.00 -11.39
C ALA A 51 23.91 -56.09 -10.18
N ASP A 52 22.64 -55.97 -9.78
CA ASP A 52 22.19 -55.09 -8.68
C ASP A 52 22.17 -55.83 -7.33
N THR A 53 22.69 -57.07 -7.28
CA THR A 53 22.70 -57.89 -6.06
C THR A 53 23.51 -57.20 -4.97
N GLY A 54 22.87 -56.93 -3.84
CA GLY A 54 23.45 -56.23 -2.70
C GLY A 54 23.09 -54.75 -2.59
N GLU A 55 22.32 -54.18 -3.52
CA GLU A 55 21.78 -52.83 -3.35
C GLU A 55 20.72 -52.78 -2.23
N HIS A 56 20.56 -51.65 -1.54
CA HIS A 56 19.48 -51.48 -0.55
C HIS A 56 18.13 -51.21 -1.24
N LYS A 57 17.12 -52.07 -0.99
CA LYS A 57 15.71 -51.80 -1.32
C LYS A 57 15.09 -50.80 -0.34
N LYS A 58 15.53 -50.88 0.92
CA LYS A 58 15.18 -49.99 2.02
C LYS A 58 16.31 -50.02 3.03
N VAL A 59 16.36 -48.99 3.87
CA VAL A 59 17.27 -48.94 5.01
C VAL A 59 16.42 -48.90 6.28
N THR A 60 16.33 -50.03 6.97
CA THR A 60 15.57 -50.15 8.22
C THR A 60 16.49 -49.85 9.40
N LEU A 61 16.35 -48.68 10.01
CA LEU A 61 17.11 -48.29 11.21
C LEU A 61 16.32 -48.60 12.48
N ARG A 62 16.90 -49.36 13.39
CA ARG A 62 16.30 -49.63 14.71
C ARG A 62 16.45 -48.40 15.60
N GLN A 63 15.35 -47.98 16.22
CA GLN A 63 15.33 -46.88 17.18
C GLN A 63 16.37 -47.11 18.28
N GLN A 64 17.21 -46.11 18.51
CA GLN A 64 18.19 -46.09 19.59
C GLN A 64 17.58 -45.51 20.87
N THR A 65 18.16 -45.84 22.02
CA THR A 65 17.79 -45.25 23.32
C THR A 65 18.53 -43.94 23.59
N SER A 66 19.61 -43.68 22.88
CA SER A 66 20.43 -42.47 22.97
C SER A 66 21.09 -42.17 21.62
N ALA A 67 21.45 -40.91 21.37
CA ALA A 67 22.22 -40.56 20.19
C ALA A 67 23.59 -41.27 20.17
N PRO A 68 24.06 -41.72 19.00
CA PRO A 68 25.36 -42.38 18.87
C PRO A 68 26.50 -41.39 19.14
N VAL A 69 27.71 -41.92 19.30
CA VAL A 69 28.95 -41.12 19.40
C VAL A 69 29.79 -41.42 18.15
N PRO A 70 29.68 -40.59 17.10
CA PRO A 70 30.54 -40.72 15.94
C PRO A 70 32.01 -40.59 16.35
N GLY A 71 32.90 -41.38 15.72
CA GLY A 71 34.35 -41.17 15.84
C GLY A 71 34.79 -39.93 15.07
N THR A 72 36.08 -39.58 15.16
CA THR A 72 36.69 -38.50 14.39
C THR A 72 36.41 -38.64 12.90
N ASP A 73 36.04 -37.52 12.25
CA ASP A 73 35.68 -37.40 10.84
C ASP A 73 34.50 -38.29 10.41
N LYS A 74 33.57 -38.58 11.33
CA LYS A 74 32.39 -39.41 11.05
C LYS A 74 31.08 -38.68 11.38
N GLY A 75 30.05 -39.06 10.62
CA GLY A 75 28.65 -38.77 10.92
C GLY A 75 27.85 -40.06 11.06
N ALA A 76 26.74 -39.99 11.78
CA ALA A 76 25.82 -41.11 11.96
C ALA A 76 24.40 -40.72 11.60
N LEU A 77 23.77 -41.53 10.73
CA LEU A 77 22.33 -41.53 10.51
C LEU A 77 21.70 -42.57 11.44
N TYR A 78 20.68 -42.17 12.21
CA TYR A 78 20.06 -43.04 13.20
C TYR A 78 18.59 -42.66 13.43
N THR A 79 17.83 -43.55 14.05
CA THR A 79 16.48 -43.25 14.53
C THR A 79 16.47 -43.09 16.05
N LEU A 80 15.76 -42.08 16.54
CA LEU A 80 15.57 -41.80 17.97
C LEU A 80 14.12 -41.34 18.18
N GLU A 81 13.55 -41.64 19.35
CA GLU A 81 12.19 -41.22 19.65
C GLU A 81 12.08 -39.70 19.76
N ALA A 82 11.17 -39.11 18.99
CA ALA A 82 10.74 -37.74 19.17
C ALA A 82 9.22 -37.69 19.06
N SER A 83 8.55 -37.17 20.09
CA SER A 83 7.08 -37.12 20.17
C SER A 83 6.40 -38.50 20.06
N SER A 84 6.98 -39.52 20.69
CA SER A 84 6.45 -40.91 20.73
C SER A 84 6.49 -41.67 19.40
N ILE A 85 7.26 -41.19 18.42
CA ILE A 85 7.52 -41.88 17.16
C ILE A 85 9.02 -41.86 16.84
N ALA A 86 9.50 -42.86 16.10
CA ALA A 86 10.88 -42.92 15.66
C ALA A 86 11.12 -41.93 14.53
N GLU A 87 12.06 -40.99 14.73
CA GLU A 87 12.41 -39.97 13.73
C GLU A 87 13.86 -40.12 13.29
N LEU A 88 14.12 -39.75 12.03
CA LEU A 88 15.45 -39.78 11.45
C LEU A 88 16.29 -38.60 11.96
N HIS A 89 17.49 -38.91 12.43
CA HIS A 89 18.45 -37.94 12.95
C HIS A 89 19.82 -38.13 12.31
N PHE A 90 20.54 -37.02 12.18
CA PHE A 90 21.96 -37.00 11.85
C PHE A 90 22.75 -36.39 13.03
N LYS A 91 23.89 -36.99 13.37
CA LYS A 91 24.84 -36.43 14.33
C LYS A 91 26.25 -36.50 13.75
N ASP A 92 26.99 -35.41 13.86
CA ASP A 92 28.41 -35.29 13.51
C ASP A 92 29.32 -35.41 14.75
N GLU A 93 30.64 -35.30 14.53
CA GLU A 93 31.64 -35.24 15.60
C GLU A 93 31.52 -33.99 16.50
N GLY A 94 30.86 -32.93 16.01
CA GLY A 94 30.63 -31.68 16.73
C GLY A 94 29.54 -31.75 17.81
N ASN A 95 28.98 -32.94 18.05
CA ASN A 95 27.87 -33.19 18.97
C ASN A 95 26.55 -32.49 18.61
N TYR A 96 26.44 -31.94 17.40
CA TYR A 96 25.19 -31.35 16.95
C TYR A 96 24.25 -32.44 16.44
N ILE A 97 23.06 -32.52 17.03
CA ILE A 97 22.00 -33.41 16.57
C ILE A 97 21.06 -32.63 15.66
N LYS A 98 20.90 -33.09 14.42
CA LYS A 98 19.93 -32.57 13.46
C LYS A 98 18.82 -33.59 13.27
N GLN A 99 17.60 -33.27 13.70
CA GLN A 99 16.41 -34.06 13.41
C GLN A 99 15.99 -33.77 11.97
N LEU A 100 16.00 -34.80 11.12
CA LEU A 100 15.75 -34.69 9.69
C LEU A 100 14.25 -34.78 9.35
N THR A 101 13.51 -35.59 10.10
CA THR A 101 12.07 -35.80 9.90
C THR A 101 11.29 -35.35 11.13
N VAL A 102 10.06 -34.88 10.91
CA VAL A 102 9.10 -34.59 11.96
C VAL A 102 7.73 -35.05 11.49
N ARG A 103 7.20 -36.05 12.16
CA ARG A 103 6.01 -36.81 11.76
C ARG A 103 6.14 -37.25 10.30
N ASP A 104 5.14 -36.93 9.50
CA ASP A 104 5.06 -37.31 8.09
C ASP A 104 5.79 -36.33 7.13
N THR A 105 6.71 -35.49 7.65
CA THR A 105 7.35 -34.40 6.89
C THR A 105 8.85 -34.25 7.16
N VAL A 106 9.54 -33.53 6.28
CA VAL A 106 10.93 -33.09 6.52
C VAL A 106 10.92 -31.95 7.54
N ASN A 107 11.84 -31.99 8.50
CA ASN A 107 12.01 -30.92 9.49
C ASN A 107 12.65 -29.68 8.85
N ALA A 108 11.85 -28.92 8.12
CA ALA A 108 12.26 -27.74 7.36
C ALA A 108 13.02 -26.72 8.21
N LYS A 109 12.64 -26.55 9.48
CA LYS A 109 13.28 -25.63 10.42
C LYS A 109 14.74 -25.97 10.70
N GLN A 110 15.09 -27.27 10.69
CA GLN A 110 16.45 -27.72 10.98
C GLN A 110 17.25 -28.10 9.72
N CYS A 111 16.57 -28.44 8.62
CA CYS A 111 17.17 -29.04 7.44
C CYS A 111 17.27 -28.12 6.23
N LEU A 112 16.44 -27.07 6.16
CA LEU A 112 16.51 -26.10 5.08
C LEU A 112 17.22 -24.84 5.59
N ASN A 113 18.11 -24.28 4.77
CA ASN A 113 18.76 -23.00 5.04
C ASN A 113 17.81 -21.84 4.70
N ILE A 114 16.59 -21.88 5.24
CA ILE A 114 15.62 -20.81 5.11
C ILE A 114 15.88 -19.92 6.31
N GLU A 115 16.55 -18.78 6.10
CA GLU A 115 16.64 -17.78 7.15
C GLU A 115 15.21 -17.34 7.52
N ALA A 116 14.94 -16.90 8.75
CA ALA A 116 13.60 -16.46 9.15
C ALA A 116 13.03 -15.34 8.24
N LYS A 117 13.90 -14.62 7.51
CA LYS A 117 13.55 -13.65 6.46
C LYS A 117 13.02 -14.28 5.16
N ASP A 118 13.44 -15.52 4.87
CA ASP A 118 13.04 -16.32 3.71
C ASP A 118 11.83 -17.20 4.04
N ILE A 119 11.48 -17.36 5.32
CA ILE A 119 10.15 -17.83 5.77
C ILE A 119 9.19 -16.65 5.63
N GLU A 120 8.96 -16.30 4.38
CA GLU A 120 7.80 -15.56 3.90
C GLU A 120 6.57 -16.12 4.62
N LYS A 121 6.00 -15.35 5.55
CA LYS A 121 4.72 -15.71 6.15
C LYS A 121 3.71 -15.58 5.02
N ALA A 122 3.38 -16.69 4.36
CA ALA A 122 2.35 -16.75 3.33
C ALA A 122 1.12 -15.94 3.79
N GLY A 123 0.95 -14.73 3.26
CA GLY A 123 -0.12 -13.81 3.66
C GLY A 123 0.27 -12.35 3.96
N THR A 124 1.54 -11.96 4.06
CA THR A 124 1.94 -10.55 4.20
C THR A 124 2.53 -10.02 2.89
N ALA A 125 1.93 -8.97 2.30
CA ALA A 125 2.38 -8.41 1.04
C ALA A 125 3.82 -7.90 1.12
N ILE A 126 4.67 -8.23 0.15
CA ILE A 126 6.03 -7.68 0.09
C ILE A 126 5.92 -6.17 -0.19
N VAL A 127 6.50 -5.37 0.69
CA VAL A 127 6.54 -3.90 0.57
C VAL A 127 7.99 -3.43 0.52
N ASP A 128 8.23 -2.32 -0.16
CA ASP A 128 9.57 -1.73 -0.26
C ASP A 128 10.02 -0.99 1.01
N ASP A 129 9.09 -0.77 1.96
CA ASP A 129 9.27 0.04 3.16
C ASP A 129 9.78 1.48 2.87
N VAL A 130 9.55 1.97 1.66
CA VAL A 130 9.94 3.31 1.20
C VAL A 130 8.73 4.07 0.70
N THR A 131 7.93 3.46 -0.18
CA THR A 131 6.69 4.04 -0.71
C THR A 131 5.46 3.43 -0.06
N ILE A 132 5.53 2.15 0.29
CA ILE A 132 4.47 1.40 0.96
C ILE A 132 5.07 0.69 2.17
N GLU A 133 4.34 0.67 3.27
CA GLU A 133 4.73 -0.02 4.50
C GLU A 133 3.60 -0.88 5.03
N GLN A 134 3.93 -1.86 5.88
CA GLN A 134 2.94 -2.59 6.65
C GLN A 134 2.94 -2.10 8.10
N THR A 135 1.83 -1.49 8.54
CA THR A 135 1.66 -1.06 9.93
C THR A 135 0.37 -1.67 10.46
N ALA A 136 0.47 -2.44 11.55
CA ALA A 136 -0.65 -3.13 12.18
C ALA A 136 -1.48 -4.02 11.23
N GLY A 137 -0.81 -4.72 10.30
CA GLY A 137 -1.47 -5.64 9.35
C GLY A 137 -2.21 -4.95 8.20
N LYS A 138 -2.04 -3.63 8.03
CA LYS A 138 -2.53 -2.87 6.88
C LYS A 138 -1.37 -2.45 5.99
N LEU A 139 -1.61 -2.37 4.68
CA LEU A 139 -0.73 -1.67 3.76
C LEU A 139 -1.02 -0.18 3.84
N ASN A 140 -0.01 0.60 4.19
CA ASN A 140 -0.09 2.05 4.25
C ASN A 140 0.87 2.64 3.22
N VAL A 141 0.51 3.80 2.68
CA VAL A 141 1.42 4.62 1.88
C VAL A 141 2.22 5.48 2.85
N LYS A 142 3.57 5.44 2.76
CA LYS A 142 4.42 6.31 3.58
C LYS A 142 4.27 7.78 3.19
N ASN A 143 4.68 8.69 4.07
CA ASN A 143 4.80 10.10 3.71
C ASN A 143 5.68 10.26 2.46
N ALA A 144 5.27 11.10 1.50
CA ALA A 144 5.86 11.20 0.15
C ALA A 144 5.81 9.92 -0.73
N GLY A 145 5.11 8.88 -0.29
CA GLY A 145 4.88 7.65 -1.07
C GLY A 145 4.16 7.92 -2.39
N ILE A 146 3.29 8.94 -2.41
CA ILE A 146 2.69 9.52 -3.62
C ILE A 146 3.22 10.94 -3.81
N SER A 147 4.01 11.14 -4.87
CA SER A 147 4.48 12.45 -5.32
C SER A 147 3.62 12.95 -6.49
N ALA A 148 3.69 14.25 -6.80
CA ALA A 148 3.02 14.81 -7.97
C ALA A 148 3.41 14.10 -9.28
N THR A 149 4.66 13.63 -9.40
CA THR A 149 5.12 12.85 -10.56
C THR A 149 4.53 11.45 -10.65
N LYS A 150 4.11 10.86 -9.51
CA LYS A 150 3.45 9.55 -9.44
C LYS A 150 1.94 9.65 -9.73
N LEU A 151 1.37 10.85 -9.65
CA LEU A 151 0.01 11.13 -10.11
C LEU A 151 0.06 11.60 -11.57
N ALA A 152 -0.18 10.67 -12.49
CA ALA A 152 -0.35 11.04 -13.90
C ALA A 152 -1.48 12.08 -14.06
N THR A 153 -1.45 12.84 -15.15
CA THR A 153 -2.55 13.75 -15.51
C THR A 153 -3.88 12.98 -15.51
N ASN A 154 -4.89 13.52 -14.83
CA ASN A 154 -6.20 12.87 -14.62
C ASN A 154 -6.16 11.54 -13.84
N ALA A 155 -5.09 11.27 -13.07
CA ALA A 155 -5.06 10.08 -12.20
C ALA A 155 -6.16 10.12 -11.14
N VAL A 156 -6.45 11.31 -10.59
CA VAL A 156 -7.55 11.54 -9.65
C VAL A 156 -8.61 12.40 -10.35
N THR A 157 -9.62 11.76 -10.93
CA THR A 157 -10.77 12.42 -11.55
C THR A 157 -11.86 12.69 -10.51
N ALA A 158 -12.84 13.52 -10.85
CA ALA A 158 -14.01 13.78 -9.99
C ALA A 158 -14.71 12.47 -9.58
N ASP A 159 -14.89 11.52 -10.51
CA ASP A 159 -15.53 10.22 -10.23
C ASP A 159 -14.75 9.35 -9.22
N LYS A 160 -13.44 9.59 -9.07
CA LYS A 160 -12.58 8.87 -8.11
C LYS A 160 -12.58 9.53 -6.73
N LEU A 161 -13.13 10.74 -6.61
CA LEU A 161 -13.35 11.40 -5.33
C LEU A 161 -14.73 11.00 -4.83
N ALA A 162 -14.77 10.21 -3.76
CA ALA A 162 -16.02 9.90 -3.07
C ALA A 162 -16.68 11.18 -2.51
N SER A 163 -17.97 11.12 -2.17
CA SER A 163 -18.61 12.18 -1.39
C SER A 163 -17.76 12.50 -0.17
N ASP A 164 -17.56 13.79 0.10
CA ASP A 164 -16.78 14.28 1.25
C ASP A 164 -15.29 13.88 1.26
N ALA A 165 -14.76 13.37 0.14
CA ALA A 165 -13.31 13.10 0.03
C ALA A 165 -12.47 14.39 0.03
N VAL A 166 -13.06 15.50 -0.44
CA VAL A 166 -12.48 16.84 -0.38
C VAL A 166 -13.33 17.69 0.56
N VAL A 167 -12.79 17.99 1.73
CA VAL A 167 -13.41 18.85 2.75
C VAL A 167 -12.68 20.18 2.84
N ASN A 168 -13.20 21.14 3.62
CA ASN A 168 -12.52 22.43 3.82
C ASN A 168 -11.06 22.27 4.28
N ALA A 169 -10.76 21.28 5.13
CA ALA A 169 -9.39 20.98 5.57
C ALA A 169 -8.50 20.41 4.44
N SER A 170 -9.08 19.89 3.37
CA SER A 170 -8.36 19.41 2.18
C SER A 170 -7.84 20.57 1.31
N VAL A 171 -8.39 21.78 1.46
CA VAL A 171 -7.96 22.98 0.75
C VAL A 171 -7.08 23.81 1.69
N ALA A 172 -5.81 24.00 1.32
CA ALA A 172 -4.89 24.81 2.13
C ALA A 172 -5.41 26.24 2.31
N ALA A 173 -5.13 26.84 3.47
CA ALA A 173 -5.54 28.21 3.76
C ALA A 173 -4.96 29.18 2.72
N GLY A 174 -5.83 30.00 2.11
CA GLY A 174 -5.44 30.94 1.06
C GLY A 174 -5.16 30.31 -0.31
N ALA A 175 -5.43 29.01 -0.50
CA ALA A 175 -5.31 28.39 -1.82
C ALA A 175 -6.24 29.08 -2.82
N ALA A 176 -5.67 29.58 -3.92
CA ALA A 176 -6.45 30.14 -5.00
C ALA A 176 -7.20 29.02 -5.73
N ILE A 177 -8.53 29.05 -5.67
CA ILE A 177 -9.40 28.20 -6.49
C ILE A 177 -9.82 29.01 -7.70
N ALA A 178 -9.44 28.54 -8.90
CA ALA A 178 -9.85 29.20 -10.13
C ALA A 178 -11.38 29.26 -10.20
N LEU A 179 -11.93 30.42 -10.56
CA LEU A 179 -13.38 30.67 -10.57
C LEU A 179 -14.15 29.68 -11.46
N SER A 180 -13.53 29.24 -12.56
CA SER A 180 -14.07 28.21 -13.47
C SER A 180 -14.21 26.82 -12.85
N LYS A 181 -13.68 26.61 -11.64
CA LYS A 181 -13.83 25.38 -10.86
C LYS A 181 -14.97 25.45 -9.84
N LEU A 182 -15.56 26.61 -9.61
CA LEU A 182 -16.78 26.73 -8.82
C LEU A 182 -17.99 26.41 -9.69
N ALA A 183 -19.05 25.87 -9.09
CA ALA A 183 -20.29 25.56 -9.80
C ALA A 183 -20.92 26.84 -10.39
N ALA A 184 -21.55 26.72 -11.56
CA ALA A 184 -22.37 27.78 -12.14
C ALA A 184 -23.48 28.19 -11.14
N GLY A 185 -23.82 29.48 -11.11
CA GLY A 185 -24.75 30.05 -10.14
C GLY A 185 -24.19 30.31 -8.74
N SER A 186 -22.93 29.95 -8.47
CA SER A 186 -22.27 30.34 -7.21
C SER A 186 -22.14 31.86 -7.13
N ALA A 187 -22.39 32.43 -5.95
CA ALA A 187 -22.25 33.87 -5.74
C ALA A 187 -20.78 34.32 -5.90
N ARG A 188 -20.58 35.43 -6.60
CA ARG A 188 -19.29 36.13 -6.69
C ARG A 188 -19.39 37.44 -5.93
N ILE A 189 -18.39 37.74 -5.11
CA ILE A 189 -18.32 39.00 -4.35
C ILE A 189 -16.94 39.59 -4.56
N ALA A 190 -16.90 40.84 -5.01
CA ALA A 190 -15.68 41.65 -5.05
C ALA A 190 -15.86 42.82 -4.10
N VAL A 191 -14.89 43.02 -3.22
CA VAL A 191 -14.81 44.17 -2.33
C VAL A 191 -13.50 44.87 -2.63
N GLY A 192 -13.55 46.18 -2.79
CA GLY A 192 -12.36 46.95 -3.06
C GLY A 192 -12.61 48.44 -3.00
N LYS A 193 -11.58 49.19 -3.34
CA LYS A 193 -11.60 50.64 -3.42
C LYS A 193 -11.17 51.13 -4.78
N TYR A 194 -11.58 52.35 -5.10
CA TYR A 194 -11.06 53.13 -6.21
C TYR A 194 -11.03 54.61 -5.81
N THR A 195 -10.20 55.40 -6.50
CA THR A 195 -10.14 56.85 -6.32
C THR A 195 -10.88 57.51 -7.47
N GLY A 196 -11.89 58.32 -7.15
CA GLY A 196 -12.60 59.11 -8.15
C GLY A 196 -11.70 60.18 -8.75
N ASP A 197 -11.91 60.49 -10.02
CA ASP A 197 -11.15 61.47 -10.79
C ASP A 197 -11.95 62.75 -11.06
N GLY A 198 -13.27 62.76 -10.79
CA GLY A 198 -14.16 63.88 -11.13
C GLY A 198 -14.32 64.09 -12.64
N GLY A 199 -13.78 63.20 -13.46
CA GLY A 199 -13.72 63.28 -14.90
C GLY A 199 -14.93 62.65 -15.59
N SER A 200 -14.81 62.53 -16.92
CA SER A 200 -15.78 61.86 -17.78
C SER A 200 -15.97 60.39 -17.42
N ALA A 201 -16.95 59.75 -18.08
CA ALA A 201 -17.26 58.35 -17.82
C ALA A 201 -16.04 57.42 -18.00
N HIS A 202 -15.81 56.57 -17.01
CA HIS A 202 -14.75 55.58 -16.99
C HIS A 202 -15.18 54.31 -16.23
N SER A 203 -14.55 53.19 -16.56
CA SER A 203 -14.88 51.89 -15.99
C SER A 203 -13.97 51.54 -14.81
N ILE A 204 -14.57 50.95 -13.78
CA ILE A 204 -13.88 50.34 -12.64
C ILE A 204 -13.91 48.83 -12.83
N THR A 205 -12.75 48.25 -13.14
CA THR A 205 -12.61 46.81 -13.45
C THR A 205 -11.75 46.05 -12.44
N THR A 206 -11.18 46.75 -11.46
CA THR A 206 -10.31 46.17 -10.42
C THR A 206 -10.72 46.61 -9.02
N THR A 207 -10.33 45.82 -8.04
CA THR A 207 -10.34 46.07 -6.61
C THR A 207 -8.96 46.58 -6.21
N ASP A 208 -8.93 47.72 -5.51
CA ASP A 208 -7.71 48.33 -4.99
C ASP A 208 -6.62 48.54 -6.06
N GLY A 209 -7.02 48.76 -7.31
CA GLY A 209 -6.13 48.99 -8.45
C GLY A 209 -5.31 47.78 -8.91
N ALA A 210 -5.48 46.60 -8.31
CA ALA A 210 -4.59 45.45 -8.55
C ALA A 210 -5.33 44.15 -8.91
N THR A 211 -6.50 43.88 -8.32
CA THR A 211 -7.17 42.59 -8.49
C THR A 211 -8.44 42.76 -9.31
N ALA A 212 -8.56 42.11 -10.46
CA ALA A 212 -9.74 42.24 -11.32
C ALA A 212 -11.04 41.86 -10.58
N ILE A 213 -12.11 42.65 -10.78
CA ILE A 213 -13.47 42.25 -10.40
C ILE A 213 -13.85 41.02 -11.24
N GLY A 214 -13.69 41.12 -12.57
CA GLY A 214 -13.72 39.97 -13.49
C GLY A 214 -15.07 39.28 -13.61
N PHE A 215 -16.15 39.94 -13.22
CA PHE A 215 -17.54 39.55 -13.48
C PHE A 215 -18.42 40.76 -13.71
N GLN A 216 -19.55 40.50 -14.38
CA GLN A 216 -20.66 41.44 -14.43
C GLN A 216 -21.40 41.50 -13.12
N PRO A 217 -21.40 42.65 -12.42
CA PRO A 217 -22.21 42.79 -11.22
C PRO A 217 -23.70 42.73 -11.56
N ILE A 218 -24.47 42.08 -10.70
CA ILE A 218 -25.94 42.15 -10.67
C ILE A 218 -26.43 43.14 -9.61
N PHE A 219 -25.60 43.39 -8.60
CA PHE A 219 -25.84 44.36 -7.54
C PHE A 219 -24.51 45.00 -7.12
N LEU A 220 -24.53 46.31 -6.96
CA LEU A 220 -23.38 47.13 -6.63
C LEU A 220 -23.75 48.12 -5.53
N VAL A 221 -22.87 48.23 -4.54
CA VAL A 221 -22.94 49.20 -3.46
C VAL A 221 -21.64 50.01 -3.47
N ILE A 222 -21.73 51.33 -3.47
CA ILE A 222 -20.58 52.24 -3.38
C ILE A 222 -20.80 53.21 -2.23
N TRP A 223 -19.75 53.49 -1.46
CA TRP A 223 -19.76 54.52 -0.43
C TRP A 223 -18.38 55.13 -0.27
N TYR A 224 -18.31 56.26 0.41
CA TYR A 224 -17.06 56.85 0.88
C TYR A 224 -17.27 57.40 2.29
N GLN A 225 -16.20 57.48 3.08
CA GLN A 225 -16.26 58.18 4.36
C GLN A 225 -16.10 59.68 4.10
N SER A 226 -17.10 60.47 4.50
CA SER A 226 -17.01 61.93 4.49
C SER A 226 -17.25 62.46 5.91
N SER A 227 -16.49 63.49 6.29
CA SER A 227 -16.67 64.23 7.54
C SER A 227 -17.69 65.38 7.44
N GLY A 228 -18.38 65.54 6.30
CA GLY A 228 -19.34 66.63 6.04
C GLY A 228 -20.74 66.13 5.65
N ALA A 229 -21.70 67.05 5.58
CA ALA A 229 -23.03 66.78 5.01
C ALA A 229 -22.89 66.53 3.50
N GLY A 230 -23.36 65.38 3.00
CA GLY A 230 -23.31 65.03 1.56
C GLY A 230 -22.87 63.61 1.22
N ALA A 231 -22.41 62.81 2.19
CA ALA A 231 -22.13 61.39 1.96
C ALA A 231 -23.42 60.61 1.65
N ALA A 232 -23.42 59.86 0.55
CA ALA A 232 -24.49 58.95 0.19
C ALA A 232 -23.93 57.56 -0.10
N ILE A 233 -24.72 56.53 0.21
CA ILE A 233 -24.52 55.18 -0.27
C ILE A 233 -25.24 55.06 -1.60
N VAL A 234 -24.51 54.65 -2.62
CA VAL A 234 -24.99 54.47 -3.97
C VAL A 234 -25.29 52.99 -4.18
N PHE A 235 -26.49 52.69 -4.69
CA PHE A 235 -26.94 51.34 -5.00
C PHE A 235 -27.31 51.24 -6.48
N LYS A 236 -26.88 50.15 -7.12
CA LYS A 236 -27.19 49.87 -8.51
C LYS A 236 -27.46 48.38 -8.70
N THR A 237 -28.56 48.05 -9.37
CA THR A 237 -28.89 46.70 -9.82
C THR A 237 -28.97 46.65 -11.34
N ASN A 238 -28.91 45.44 -11.90
CA ASN A 238 -29.14 45.23 -13.33
C ASN A 238 -30.59 45.52 -13.78
N GLN A 239 -31.52 45.72 -12.85
CA GLN A 239 -32.92 46.08 -13.16
C GLN A 239 -33.15 47.60 -13.20
N ASP A 240 -32.22 48.41 -12.71
CA ASP A 240 -32.46 49.85 -12.54
C ASP A 240 -32.32 50.67 -13.85
N GLY A 241 -31.96 50.04 -14.98
CA GLY A 241 -31.80 50.72 -16.27
C GLY A 241 -30.75 51.84 -16.22
N ALA A 242 -31.13 53.08 -16.50
CA ALA A 242 -30.24 54.25 -16.41
C ALA A 242 -30.17 54.88 -14.99
N TYR A 243 -31.02 54.43 -14.06
CA TYR A 243 -31.13 55.00 -12.72
C TYR A 243 -30.15 54.37 -11.74
N THR A 244 -29.76 55.15 -10.75
CA THR A 244 -28.96 54.75 -9.60
C THR A 244 -29.68 55.24 -8.34
N LYS A 245 -29.73 54.42 -7.29
CA LYS A 245 -30.39 54.77 -6.03
C LYS A 245 -29.38 55.32 -5.05
N ILE A 246 -29.77 56.30 -4.24
CA ILE A 246 -28.90 56.88 -3.21
C ILE A 246 -29.58 56.98 -1.83
N SER A 247 -28.80 56.82 -0.77
CA SER A 247 -29.30 56.86 0.61
C SER A 247 -29.49 58.25 1.21
N GLY A 248 -29.08 59.32 0.51
CA GLY A 248 -29.15 60.71 1.00
C GLY A 248 -29.48 61.71 -0.12
N GLY A 249 -29.99 62.89 0.24
CA GLY A 249 -30.48 63.92 -0.70
C GLY A 249 -32.01 63.91 -0.87
N ASP A 250 -32.55 64.94 -1.53
CA ASP A 250 -34.01 65.12 -1.73
C ASP A 250 -34.60 64.17 -2.79
N ALA A 251 -33.75 63.55 -3.62
CA ALA A 251 -34.14 62.63 -4.69
C ALA A 251 -33.37 61.31 -4.59
N HIS A 252 -34.12 60.20 -4.43
CA HIS A 252 -33.56 58.87 -4.17
C HIS A 252 -33.19 58.08 -5.44
N TYR A 253 -33.58 58.55 -6.63
CA TYR A 253 -33.34 57.92 -7.93
C TYR A 253 -32.74 58.95 -8.88
N LEU A 254 -31.47 58.79 -9.22
CA LEU A 254 -30.73 59.72 -10.07
C LEU A 254 -30.15 58.98 -11.27
N THR A 255 -30.07 59.64 -12.42
CA THR A 255 -29.35 59.12 -13.59
C THR A 255 -27.91 59.63 -13.56
N GLY A 256 -27.01 58.99 -14.32
CA GLY A 256 -25.65 59.51 -14.52
C GLY A 256 -24.73 59.44 -13.29
N ILE A 257 -24.95 58.48 -12.38
CA ILE A 257 -23.98 58.13 -11.32
C ILE A 257 -23.21 56.88 -11.75
N VAL A 258 -23.90 55.72 -11.77
CA VAL A 258 -23.42 54.48 -12.37
C VAL A 258 -24.20 54.26 -13.65
N THR A 259 -23.52 54.28 -14.79
CA THR A 259 -24.16 54.21 -16.12
C THR A 259 -24.42 52.79 -16.57
N SER A 260 -23.56 51.85 -16.18
CA SER A 260 -23.68 50.44 -16.56
C SER A 260 -23.00 49.52 -15.54
N LEU A 261 -23.50 48.28 -15.49
CA LEU A 261 -22.82 47.14 -14.87
C LEU A 261 -22.24 46.32 -16.04
N ASP A 262 -20.93 46.33 -16.17
CA ASP A 262 -20.19 45.87 -17.35
C ASP A 262 -19.68 44.44 -17.15
N ALA A 263 -19.23 43.76 -18.20
CA ALA A 263 -18.81 42.35 -18.15
C ALA A 263 -17.73 42.02 -17.09
N ASP A 264 -16.90 43.00 -16.73
CA ASP A 264 -15.77 42.88 -15.82
C ASP A 264 -15.77 43.95 -14.71
N GLY A 265 -16.88 44.66 -14.51
CA GLY A 265 -16.93 45.79 -13.57
C GLY A 265 -18.16 46.68 -13.69
N PHE A 266 -17.97 47.98 -13.54
CA PHE A 266 -19.03 48.99 -13.68
C PHE A 266 -18.49 50.32 -14.19
N THR A 267 -19.32 51.11 -14.84
CA THR A 267 -18.93 52.41 -15.38
C THR A 267 -19.58 53.55 -14.60
N LEU A 268 -18.75 54.50 -14.22
CA LEU A 268 -19.12 55.73 -13.52
C LEU A 268 -19.29 56.89 -14.51
N ASN A 269 -19.87 57.98 -14.04
CA ASN A 269 -19.89 59.26 -14.74
C ASN A 269 -19.35 60.37 -13.81
N THR A 270 -19.62 61.64 -14.10
CA THR A 270 -19.07 62.82 -13.40
C THR A 270 -19.65 63.08 -11.99
N SER A 271 -20.58 62.24 -11.52
CA SER A 271 -21.27 62.50 -10.25
C SER A 271 -20.35 62.38 -9.04
N GLY A 272 -20.32 63.43 -8.20
CA GLY A 272 -19.57 63.44 -6.95
C GLY A 272 -20.03 62.42 -5.89
N TYR A 273 -21.16 61.75 -6.08
CA TYR A 273 -21.60 60.68 -5.19
C TYR A 273 -20.81 59.37 -5.35
N ALA A 274 -20.18 59.17 -6.51
CA ALA A 274 -19.39 57.97 -6.81
C ALA A 274 -18.06 58.28 -7.51
N ASN A 275 -17.84 59.49 -8.01
CA ASN A 275 -16.65 59.88 -8.77
C ASN A 275 -16.17 61.29 -8.40
N GLY A 276 -16.19 61.66 -7.13
CA GLY A 276 -15.55 62.91 -6.69
C GLY A 276 -14.02 62.85 -6.84
N ASN A 277 -13.41 63.89 -7.41
CA ASN A 277 -11.96 63.97 -7.65
C ASN A 277 -11.16 63.81 -6.35
N GLY A 278 -10.23 62.85 -6.33
CA GLY A 278 -9.37 62.56 -5.19
C GLY A 278 -10.08 61.85 -4.03
N ILE A 279 -11.37 61.52 -4.15
CA ILE A 279 -12.12 60.80 -3.11
C ILE A 279 -11.94 59.30 -3.29
N THR A 280 -11.52 58.61 -2.24
CA THR A 280 -11.49 57.14 -2.23
C THR A 280 -12.85 56.58 -1.87
N TYR A 281 -13.45 55.85 -2.81
CA TYR A 281 -14.68 55.10 -2.63
C TYR A 281 -14.35 53.65 -2.30
N THR A 282 -15.20 53.03 -1.49
CA THR A 282 -15.24 51.58 -1.29
C THR A 282 -16.47 51.04 -1.99
N PHE A 283 -16.36 49.86 -2.57
CA PHE A 283 -17.48 49.18 -3.21
C PHE A 283 -17.59 47.73 -2.77
N ILE A 284 -18.81 47.20 -2.90
CA ILE A 284 -19.10 45.77 -2.93
C ILE A 284 -19.88 45.49 -4.19
N ALA A 285 -19.34 44.61 -5.04
CA ALA A 285 -20.00 44.11 -6.23
C ALA A 285 -20.40 42.65 -6.01
N PHE A 286 -21.64 42.31 -6.32
CA PHE A 286 -22.17 40.96 -6.31
C PHE A 286 -22.44 40.52 -7.74
N GLY A 287 -22.05 39.30 -8.07
CA GLY A 287 -22.30 38.66 -9.35
C GLY A 287 -22.63 37.19 -9.17
N VAL A 288 -22.83 36.52 -10.29
CA VAL A 288 -22.99 35.05 -10.34
C VAL A 288 -21.87 34.48 -11.19
N ASN A 289 -21.42 33.28 -10.84
CA ASN A 289 -20.57 32.50 -11.72
C ASN A 289 -21.41 32.04 -12.92
N ALA A 290 -21.07 32.52 -14.11
CA ALA A 290 -21.77 32.20 -15.35
C ALA A 290 -21.44 30.77 -15.82
#